data_AF-J6UCF1-F1
#
_entry.id   AF-J6UCF1-F1
#
_cell.length_a   1.000
_cell.length_b   1.000
_cell.length_c   1.000
_cell.angle_alpha   90.00
_cell.angle_beta   90.00
_cell.angle_gamma   90.00
#
_symmetry.space_group_name_H-M   'P 1'
#
loop_
_entity.id
_entity.type
_entity.pdbx_description
1 polymer ?
#
loop_
_entity_poly.entity_id
_entity_poly.type
_entity_poly.pdbx_seq_one_letter_code
_entity_poly.pdbx_strand_id
1 'polypeptide(L)'
;MIHAFLSMFYGTLRRDAAGGKRTVVAGLVVAAAVLITMPAFAEPTSRPDDGEILAASETVLADRRLAAGYLRTGNLDLAALALERLKISLAGTPEAALAQHALAATDAGDVARAAARVEDLAVALANARRAAGRRVLADCVREASAVFHRLDTRRTTAPDLSAPAVREDIAEAAAEANTAFARCDAEAPAAVKKDPDFRRLIDRAKSSLGEVPDAALAGDAGLLHRYLIELRALEQLLLFRFG
;
A
#
# COMPACT_ATOMS: atom_id res chain seq x y z
N MET A 1 -24.28 -25.33 22.72
CA MET A 1 -25.55 -26.07 22.93
C MET A 1 -25.78 -26.89 21.66
N ILE A 2 -25.19 -28.08 21.47
CA ILE A 2 -25.22 -29.33 22.27
C ILE A 2 -26.64 -29.83 22.53
N HIS A 3 -26.84 -31.11 22.20
CA HIS A 3 -28.01 -31.98 22.32
C HIS A 3 -29.03 -31.88 21.18
N ALA A 4 -29.55 -32.97 20.60
CA ALA A 4 -29.29 -34.40 20.72
C ALA A 4 -30.20 -35.07 19.68
N PHE A 5 -29.70 -35.88 18.74
CA PHE A 5 -30.52 -36.85 18.00
C PHE A 5 -29.64 -37.85 17.25
N LEU A 6 -28.89 -38.66 18.00
CA LEU A 6 -28.24 -39.85 17.46
C LEU A 6 -28.25 -40.94 18.52
N SER A 7 -29.31 -41.73 18.49
CA SER A 7 -29.40 -43.03 19.13
C SER A 7 -30.51 -43.81 18.45
N MET A 8 -30.15 -44.66 17.50
CA MET A 8 -30.78 -45.98 17.27
C MET A 8 -30.13 -46.66 16.06
N PHE A 9 -29.91 -47.97 16.18
CA PHE A 9 -29.45 -48.93 15.17
C PHE A 9 -27.93 -49.11 14.98
N TYR A 10 -27.27 -49.56 16.05
CA TYR A 10 -26.23 -50.60 15.91
C TYR A 10 -26.75 -51.89 16.54
N GLY A 11 -27.36 -52.74 15.72
CA GLY A 11 -27.66 -54.13 16.05
C GLY A 11 -26.57 -55.02 15.45
N THR A 12 -25.54 -55.35 16.23
CA THR A 12 -24.57 -56.38 15.87
C THR A 12 -25.22 -57.76 15.97
N LEU A 13 -25.29 -58.41 14.82
CA LEU A 13 -25.77 -59.78 14.60
C LEU A 13 -24.97 -60.79 15.45
N ARG A 14 -25.69 -61.49 16.34
CA ARG A 14 -25.22 -62.70 17.03
C ARG A 14 -25.54 -63.90 16.13
N ARG A 15 -24.56 -64.78 15.91
CA ARG A 15 -24.71 -66.05 15.18
C ARG A 15 -25.66 -66.98 15.95
N ASP A 16 -26.73 -67.41 15.28
CA ASP A 16 -27.55 -68.54 15.71
C ASP A 16 -26.98 -69.85 15.15
N ALA A 17 -26.91 -70.86 16.02
CA ALA A 17 -26.90 -72.26 15.62
C ALA A 17 -28.26 -72.87 16.03
N ALA A 18 -28.78 -73.70 15.11
CA ALA A 18 -29.93 -74.59 15.26
C ALA A 18 -31.34 -74.01 15.05
N GLY A 19 -31.87 -74.29 13.86
CA GLY A 19 -33.16 -74.98 13.72
C GLY A 19 -34.43 -74.14 13.87
N GLY A 20 -34.90 -73.54 12.78
CA GLY A 20 -36.26 -73.00 12.73
C GLY A 20 -36.63 -72.51 11.34
N LYS A 21 -37.58 -73.20 10.70
CA LYS A 21 -38.19 -72.79 9.43
C LYS A 21 -38.77 -71.38 9.59
N ARG A 22 -38.31 -70.42 8.77
CA ARG A 22 -38.96 -69.11 8.65
C ARG A 22 -39.10 -68.72 7.18
N THR A 23 -40.36 -68.60 6.79
CA THR A 23 -40.89 -67.92 5.60
C THR A 23 -40.26 -66.53 5.47
N VAL A 24 -39.67 -66.22 4.32
CA VAL A 24 -39.15 -64.89 4.00
C VAL A 24 -40.15 -64.18 3.10
N VAL A 25 -40.75 -63.11 3.62
CA VAL A 25 -41.55 -62.14 2.89
C VAL A 25 -40.60 -61.20 2.15
N ALA A 26 -40.76 -61.09 0.83
CA ALA A 26 -40.01 -60.16 -0.01
C ALA A 26 -40.44 -58.71 0.27
N GLY A 27 -39.55 -57.92 0.87
CA GLY A 27 -39.70 -56.47 1.03
C GLY A 27 -38.86 -55.74 -0.01
N LEU A 28 -39.52 -55.13 -0.99
CA LEU A 28 -38.94 -54.23 -1.98
C LEU A 28 -38.55 -52.91 -1.29
N VAL A 29 -37.26 -52.56 -1.23
CA VAL A 29 -36.80 -51.25 -0.76
C VAL A 29 -36.39 -50.40 -1.96
N VAL A 30 -37.17 -49.36 -2.25
CA VAL A 30 -36.84 -48.31 -3.22
C VAL A 30 -35.95 -47.29 -2.51
N ALA A 31 -34.68 -47.20 -2.89
CA ALA A 31 -33.76 -46.17 -2.43
C ALA A 31 -33.86 -44.93 -3.35
N ALA A 32 -34.42 -43.84 -2.84
CA ALA A 32 -34.42 -42.54 -3.50
C ALA A 32 -33.09 -41.81 -3.19
N ALA A 33 -32.27 -41.58 -4.21
CA ALA A 33 -31.07 -40.77 -4.11
C ALA A 33 -31.44 -39.28 -4.18
N VAL A 34 -31.27 -38.56 -3.07
CA VAL A 34 -31.39 -37.10 -3.02
C VAL A 34 -30.04 -36.50 -3.42
N LEU A 35 -29.94 -35.98 -4.64
CA LEU A 35 -28.83 -35.11 -5.07
C LEU A 35 -28.97 -33.77 -4.33
N ILE A 36 -28.08 -33.52 -3.36
CA ILE A 36 -27.92 -32.20 -2.75
C ILE A 36 -27.03 -31.37 -3.69
N THR A 37 -27.65 -30.56 -4.54
CA THR A 37 -26.95 -29.49 -5.28
C THR A 37 -26.44 -28.45 -4.30
N MET A 38 -25.12 -28.40 -4.09
CA MET A 38 -24.50 -27.31 -3.36
C MET A 38 -24.59 -26.02 -4.19
N PRO A 39 -25.00 -24.88 -3.61
CA PRO A 39 -25.00 -23.61 -4.30
C PRO A 39 -23.54 -23.21 -4.59
N ALA A 40 -23.26 -22.91 -5.86
CA ALA A 40 -22.02 -22.27 -6.26
C ALA A 40 -21.90 -20.95 -5.49
N PHE A 41 -20.81 -20.79 -4.74
CA PHE A 41 -20.41 -19.51 -4.19
C PHE A 41 -20.16 -18.57 -5.38
N ALA A 42 -21.05 -17.61 -5.59
CA ALA A 42 -20.81 -16.53 -6.53
C ALA A 42 -19.59 -15.75 -6.03
N GLU A 43 -18.53 -15.69 -6.84
CA GLU A 43 -17.43 -14.78 -6.57
C GLU A 43 -17.98 -13.34 -6.52
N PRO A 44 -17.59 -12.54 -5.51
CA PRO A 44 -17.98 -11.15 -5.47
C PRO A 44 -17.27 -10.44 -6.62
N THR A 45 -17.98 -10.23 -7.73
CA THR A 45 -17.53 -9.35 -8.80
C THR A 45 -17.63 -7.92 -8.28
N SER A 46 -16.50 -7.31 -7.91
CA SER A 46 -16.42 -5.89 -7.59
C SER A 46 -16.99 -5.08 -8.77
N ARG A 47 -17.80 -4.05 -8.47
CA ARG A 47 -18.26 -3.11 -9.48
C ARG A 47 -17.05 -2.34 -10.01
N PRO A 48 -17.00 -1.94 -11.30
CA PRO A 48 -15.88 -1.17 -11.84
C PRO A 48 -15.50 0.05 -10.99
N ASP A 49 -16.49 0.74 -10.43
CA ASP A 49 -16.31 1.94 -9.60
C ASP A 49 -15.71 1.65 -8.20
N ASP A 50 -15.81 0.42 -7.70
CA ASP A 50 -15.36 0.08 -6.34
C ASP A 50 -13.84 0.20 -6.23
N GLY A 51 -13.11 -0.22 -7.28
CA GLY A 51 -11.65 -0.09 -7.33
C GLY A 51 -11.18 1.36 -7.32
N GLU A 52 -11.90 2.25 -8.00
CA GLU A 52 -11.59 3.68 -8.05
C GLU A 52 -11.81 4.37 -6.70
N ILE A 53 -12.91 4.01 -6.01
CA ILE A 53 -13.22 4.51 -4.66
C ILE A 53 -12.16 4.04 -3.67
N LEU A 54 -11.79 2.75 -3.73
CA LEU A 54 -10.77 2.17 -2.86
C LEU A 54 -9.39 2.77 -3.13
N ALA A 55 -9.04 3.02 -4.39
CA ALA A 55 -7.78 3.66 -4.74
C ALA A 55 -7.69 5.10 -4.19
N ALA A 56 -8.81 5.80 -4.02
CA ALA A 56 -8.87 7.12 -3.38
C ALA A 56 -9.06 7.07 -1.84
N SER A 57 -9.20 5.88 -1.25
CA SER A 57 -9.44 5.71 0.18
C SER A 57 -8.21 6.10 1.01
N GLU A 58 -8.38 7.03 1.94
CA GLU A 58 -7.31 7.44 2.85
C GLU A 58 -6.81 6.28 3.72
N THR A 59 -7.68 5.34 4.08
CA THR A 59 -7.28 4.13 4.84
C THR A 59 -6.33 3.25 4.04
N VAL A 60 -6.63 3.02 2.75
CA VAL A 60 -5.76 2.24 1.85
C VAL A 60 -4.42 2.94 1.67
N LEU A 61 -4.41 4.25 1.46
CA LEU A 61 -3.18 5.04 1.33
C LEU A 61 -2.35 5.02 2.62
N ALA A 62 -3.01 5.13 3.77
CA ALA A 62 -2.36 5.08 5.08
C ALA A 62 -1.73 3.70 5.35
N ASP A 63 -2.44 2.59 5.13
CA ASP A 63 -1.87 1.26 5.34
C ASP A 63 -0.69 0.97 4.39
N ARG A 64 -0.74 1.48 3.16
CA ARG A 64 0.40 1.41 2.22
C ARG A 64 1.61 2.18 2.72
N ARG A 65 1.42 3.40 3.22
CA ARG A 65 2.50 4.19 3.85
C ARG A 65 3.09 3.49 5.07
N LEU A 66 2.24 2.88 5.91
CA LEU A 66 2.67 2.10 7.07
C LEU A 66 3.52 0.90 6.66
N ALA A 67 3.06 0.12 5.67
CA ALA A 67 3.83 -1.00 5.13
C ALA A 67 5.22 -0.56 4.63
N ALA A 68 5.27 0.51 3.84
CA ALA A 68 6.54 1.07 3.36
C ALA A 68 7.46 1.54 4.51
N GLY A 69 6.89 2.16 5.54
CA GLY A 69 7.63 2.60 6.73
C GLY A 69 8.22 1.43 7.53
N TYR A 70 7.42 0.40 7.78
CA TYR A 70 7.86 -0.79 8.50
C TYR A 70 8.94 -1.58 7.75
N LEU A 71 8.82 -1.70 6.42
CA LEU A 71 9.87 -2.32 5.60
C LEU A 71 11.19 -1.54 5.68
N ARG A 72 11.13 -0.20 5.68
CA ARG A 72 12.32 0.66 5.79
C ARG A 72 13.05 0.50 7.12
N THR A 73 12.31 0.25 8.21
CA THR A 73 12.89 0.02 9.55
C THR A 73 13.19 -1.45 9.83
N GLY A 74 12.93 -2.35 8.88
CA GLY A 74 13.15 -3.79 9.02
C GLY A 74 12.12 -4.50 9.91
N ASN A 75 10.99 -3.87 10.23
CA ASN A 75 9.93 -4.47 11.04
C ASN A 75 8.96 -5.28 10.17
N LEU A 76 9.35 -6.52 9.84
CA LEU A 76 8.63 -7.34 8.87
C LEU A 76 7.25 -7.79 9.38
N ASP A 77 7.10 -8.03 10.68
CA ASP A 77 5.81 -8.45 11.26
C ASP A 77 4.74 -7.36 11.12
N LEU A 78 5.10 -6.11 11.45
CA LEU A 78 4.17 -4.98 11.28
C LEU A 78 3.93 -4.64 9.81
N ALA A 79 4.94 -4.82 8.95
CA ALA A 79 4.77 -4.70 7.50
C ALA A 79 3.76 -5.73 6.97
N ALA A 80 3.90 -7.00 7.35
CA ALA A 80 2.99 -8.08 6.96
C ALA A 80 1.55 -7.80 7.41
N LEU A 81 1.34 -7.32 8.64
CA LEU A 81 0.00 -6.95 9.12
C LEU A 81 -0.63 -5.80 8.31
N ALA A 82 0.15 -4.80 7.92
CA ALA A 82 -0.34 -3.71 7.07
C ALA A 82 -0.67 -4.20 5.64
N LEU A 83 0.16 -5.08 5.08
CA LEU A 83 -0.05 -5.68 3.76
C LEU A 83 -1.26 -6.63 3.72
N GLU A 84 -1.51 -7.36 4.81
CA GLU A 84 -2.70 -8.20 4.96
C GLU A 84 -3.98 -7.35 4.95
N ARG A 85 -4.00 -6.22 5.68
CA ARG A 85 -5.13 -5.27 5.66
C ARG A 85 -5.36 -4.66 4.28
N LEU A 86 -4.29 -4.34 3.56
CA LEU A 86 -4.37 -3.86 2.17
C LEU A 86 -4.97 -4.91 1.24
N LYS A 87 -4.47 -6.15 1.30
CA LYS A 87 -4.98 -7.26 0.50
C LYS A 87 -6.48 -7.46 0.71
N ILE A 88 -6.93 -7.41 1.96
CA ILE A 88 -8.35 -7.54 2.31
C ILE A 88 -9.16 -6.35 1.80
N SER A 89 -8.67 -5.12 2.00
CA SER A 89 -9.36 -3.90 1.61
C SER A 89 -9.47 -3.73 0.09
N LEU A 90 -8.52 -4.29 -0.67
CA LEU A 90 -8.46 -4.26 -2.13
C LEU A 90 -9.07 -5.50 -2.78
N ALA A 91 -9.71 -6.39 -2.01
CA ALA A 91 -10.25 -7.64 -2.54
C ALA A 91 -11.18 -7.41 -3.75
N GLY A 92 -10.93 -8.14 -4.84
CA GLY A 92 -11.64 -7.98 -6.11
C GLY A 92 -10.98 -6.99 -7.09
N THR A 93 -9.99 -6.19 -6.67
CA THR A 93 -9.27 -5.27 -7.56
C THR A 93 -7.93 -5.87 -8.04
N PRO A 94 -7.37 -5.40 -9.18
CA PRO A 94 -6.03 -5.80 -9.63
C PRO A 94 -4.93 -5.51 -8.61
N GLU A 95 -5.08 -4.46 -7.81
CA GLU A 95 -4.11 -4.04 -6.78
C GLU A 95 -3.99 -5.02 -5.62
N ALA A 96 -5.02 -5.85 -5.34
CA ALA A 96 -4.92 -6.90 -4.32
C ALA A 96 -3.78 -7.89 -4.63
N ALA A 97 -3.56 -8.22 -5.89
CA ALA A 97 -2.47 -9.11 -6.29
C ALA A 97 -1.10 -8.49 -5.99
N LEU A 98 -0.95 -7.18 -6.17
CA LEU A 98 0.28 -6.46 -5.81
C LEU A 98 0.52 -6.45 -4.31
N ALA A 99 -0.53 -6.21 -3.51
CA ALA A 99 -0.45 -6.32 -2.05
C ALA A 99 -0.06 -7.75 -1.62
N GLN A 100 -0.61 -8.78 -2.26
CA GLN A 100 -0.26 -10.17 -2.00
C GLN A 100 1.20 -10.49 -2.37
N HIS A 101 1.70 -9.98 -3.51
CA HIS A 101 3.11 -10.16 -3.89
C HIS A 101 4.07 -9.46 -2.91
N ALA A 102 3.71 -8.29 -2.41
CA ALA A 102 4.48 -7.60 -1.37
C ALA A 102 4.48 -8.38 -0.05
N LEU A 103 3.32 -8.92 0.35
CA LEU A 103 3.19 -9.76 1.55
C LEU A 103 4.06 -11.01 1.45
N ALA A 104 3.97 -11.74 0.33
CA ALA A 104 4.77 -12.94 0.12
C ALA A 104 6.29 -12.68 0.16
N ALA A 105 6.73 -11.53 -0.38
CA ALA A 105 8.15 -11.13 -0.27
C ALA A 105 8.54 -10.77 1.17
N THR A 106 7.63 -10.17 1.93
CA THR A 106 7.82 -9.86 3.36
C THR A 106 7.95 -11.14 4.18
N ASP A 107 7.06 -12.11 3.97
CA ASP A 107 7.08 -13.41 4.64
C ASP A 107 8.34 -14.23 4.31
N ALA A 108 8.89 -14.04 3.10
CA ALA A 108 10.15 -14.64 2.68
C ALA A 108 11.39 -13.92 3.24
N GLY A 109 11.24 -12.80 3.95
CA GLY A 109 12.34 -11.98 4.46
C GLY A 109 13.06 -11.15 3.40
N ASP A 110 12.54 -11.09 2.17
CA ASP A 110 13.12 -10.33 1.06
C ASP A 110 12.64 -8.87 1.10
N VAL A 111 13.25 -8.08 1.99
CA VAL A 111 12.87 -6.70 2.28
C VAL A 111 12.96 -5.80 1.04
N ALA A 112 14.02 -6.00 0.23
CA ALA A 112 14.23 -5.19 -0.96
C ALA A 112 13.12 -5.43 -1.99
N ARG A 113 12.77 -6.70 -2.22
CA ARG A 113 11.65 -7.05 -3.11
C ARG A 113 10.32 -6.61 -2.55
N ALA A 114 10.08 -6.78 -1.24
CA ALA A 114 8.85 -6.32 -0.59
C ALA A 114 8.66 -4.81 -0.77
N ALA A 115 9.71 -4.02 -0.53
CA ALA A 115 9.69 -2.58 -0.72
C ALA A 115 9.38 -2.20 -2.18
N ALA A 116 10.01 -2.85 -3.14
CA ALA A 116 9.72 -2.65 -4.56
C ALA A 116 8.25 -2.94 -4.90
N ARG A 117 7.68 -4.02 -4.35
CA ARG A 117 6.25 -4.35 -4.58
C ARG A 117 5.29 -3.35 -3.92
N VAL A 118 5.64 -2.78 -2.77
CA VAL A 118 4.85 -1.70 -2.16
C VAL A 118 4.88 -0.43 -3.02
N GLU A 119 5.99 -0.14 -3.68
CA GLU A 119 6.06 0.97 -4.63
C GLU A 119 5.31 0.68 -5.94
N ASP A 120 5.36 -0.55 -6.47
CA ASP A 120 4.52 -0.98 -7.60
C ASP A 120 3.02 -0.77 -7.27
N LEU A 121 2.60 -1.17 -6.06
CA LEU A 121 1.25 -0.95 -5.57
C LEU A 121 0.90 0.54 -5.48
N ALA A 122 1.82 1.39 -5.01
CA ALA A 122 1.62 2.84 -4.96
C ALA A 122 1.34 3.43 -6.36
N VAL A 123 2.11 2.99 -7.36
CA VAL A 123 1.94 3.41 -8.76
C VAL A 123 0.62 2.92 -9.33
N ALA A 124 0.25 1.67 -9.08
CA ALA A 124 -1.03 1.11 -9.56
C ALA A 124 -2.23 1.89 -8.99
N LEU A 125 -2.25 2.13 -7.67
CA LEU A 125 -3.29 2.93 -7.03
C LEU A 125 -3.38 4.35 -7.60
N ALA A 126 -2.24 4.99 -7.87
CA ALA A 126 -2.21 6.31 -8.51
C ALA A 126 -2.77 6.28 -9.95
N ASN A 127 -2.46 5.25 -10.72
CA ASN A 127 -2.99 5.10 -12.08
C ASN A 127 -4.51 4.87 -12.07
N ALA A 128 -5.02 4.01 -11.17
CA ALA A 128 -6.46 3.80 -11.00
C ALA A 128 -7.18 5.11 -10.66
N ARG A 129 -6.64 5.87 -9.71
CA ARG A 129 -7.12 7.21 -9.34
C ARG A 129 -7.16 8.18 -10.53
N ARG A 130 -6.08 8.27 -11.30
CA ARG A 130 -6.00 9.16 -12.48
C ARG A 130 -6.99 8.75 -13.57
N ALA A 131 -7.16 7.46 -13.83
CA ALA A 131 -8.13 6.95 -14.79
C ALA A 131 -9.56 7.36 -14.39
N ALA A 132 -9.85 7.41 -13.09
CA ALA A 132 -11.10 7.90 -12.52
C ALA A 132 -11.22 9.44 -12.44
N GLY A 133 -10.20 10.19 -12.89
CA GLY A 133 -10.15 11.64 -12.75
C GLY A 133 -10.05 12.14 -11.29
N ARG A 134 -9.64 11.27 -10.35
CA ARG A 134 -9.54 11.58 -8.91
C ARG A 134 -8.08 11.76 -8.53
N ARG A 135 -7.64 12.99 -8.31
CA ARG A 135 -6.30 13.27 -7.78
C ARG A 135 -6.38 13.57 -6.28
N VAL A 136 -5.46 13.01 -5.50
CA VAL A 136 -5.37 13.25 -4.05
C VAL A 136 -4.00 13.82 -3.68
N LEU A 137 -3.87 14.31 -2.44
CA LEU A 137 -2.59 14.87 -1.95
C LEU A 137 -1.42 13.90 -2.10
N ALA A 138 -1.65 12.60 -1.91
CA ALA A 138 -0.61 11.59 -2.06
C ALA A 138 -0.01 11.56 -3.48
N ASP A 139 -0.82 11.79 -4.51
CA ASP A 139 -0.31 11.89 -5.88
C ASP A 139 0.61 13.10 -6.03
N CYS A 140 0.19 14.26 -5.50
CA CYS A 140 1.01 15.47 -5.55
C CYS A 140 2.34 15.29 -4.83
N VAL A 141 2.32 14.75 -3.61
CA VAL A 141 3.55 14.58 -2.81
C VAL A 141 4.54 13.65 -3.52
N ARG A 142 4.05 12.57 -4.15
CA ARG A 142 4.91 11.67 -4.95
C ARG A 142 5.46 12.33 -6.20
N GLU A 143 4.66 13.15 -6.90
CA GLU A 143 5.14 13.95 -8.03
C GLU A 143 6.21 14.96 -7.59
N ALA A 144 6.00 15.65 -6.47
CA ALA A 144 6.97 16.60 -5.91
C ALA A 144 8.27 15.91 -5.49
N SER A 145 8.19 14.71 -4.92
CA SER A 145 9.36 13.86 -4.63
C SER A 145 10.16 13.53 -5.90
N ALA A 146 9.48 13.17 -6.99
CA ALA A 146 10.14 12.89 -8.26
C ALA A 146 10.86 14.12 -8.83
N VAL A 147 10.27 15.32 -8.72
CA VAL A 147 10.91 16.59 -9.09
C VAL A 147 12.12 16.88 -8.20
N PHE A 148 11.97 16.72 -6.89
CA PHE A 148 13.04 16.96 -5.92
C PHE A 148 14.26 16.04 -6.13
N HIS A 149 14.07 14.84 -6.69
CA HIS A 149 15.17 13.91 -6.97
C HIS A 149 16.27 14.53 -7.85
N ARG A 150 15.94 15.43 -8.80
CA ARG A 150 16.95 16.16 -9.59
C ARG A 150 17.95 16.89 -8.67
N LEU A 151 17.43 17.54 -7.63
CA LEU A 151 18.23 18.25 -6.64
C LEU A 151 18.91 17.30 -5.63
N ASP A 152 18.23 16.24 -5.16
CA ASP A 152 18.78 15.30 -4.16
C ASP A 152 20.04 14.57 -4.65
N THR A 153 20.18 14.33 -5.96
CA THR A 153 21.38 13.69 -6.51
C THR A 153 22.67 14.46 -6.21
N ARG A 154 22.57 15.79 -6.02
CA ARG A 154 23.70 16.66 -5.66
C ARG A 154 24.17 16.47 -4.21
N ARG A 155 23.34 15.83 -3.37
CA ARG A 155 23.70 15.47 -1.99
C ARG A 155 24.71 14.33 -1.96
N THR A 156 24.56 13.34 -2.85
CA THR A 156 25.42 12.16 -2.92
C THR A 156 26.61 12.37 -3.85
N THR A 157 26.45 13.20 -4.88
CA THR A 157 27.52 13.60 -5.80
C THR A 157 27.73 15.11 -5.69
N ALA A 158 28.82 15.52 -5.02
CA ALA A 158 29.11 16.93 -4.79
C ALA A 158 29.20 17.70 -6.12
N PRO A 159 28.47 18.82 -6.28
CA PRO A 159 28.54 19.62 -7.50
C PRO A 159 29.83 20.46 -7.55
N ASP A 160 30.34 20.70 -8.76
CA ASP A 160 31.39 21.71 -8.99
C ASP A 160 30.77 23.11 -8.98
N LEU A 161 30.80 23.76 -7.82
CA LEU A 161 30.25 25.10 -7.66
C LEU A 161 31.13 26.20 -8.27
N SER A 162 32.30 25.89 -8.84
CA SER A 162 33.09 26.88 -9.60
C SER A 162 32.46 27.15 -10.97
N ALA A 163 31.79 26.16 -11.55
CA ALA A 163 31.12 26.24 -12.84
C ALA A 163 29.79 27.03 -12.75
N PRO A 164 29.64 28.17 -13.46
CA PRO A 164 28.41 28.95 -13.43
C PRO A 164 27.16 28.16 -13.83
N ALA A 165 27.26 27.31 -14.86
CA ALA A 165 26.16 26.48 -15.33
C ALA A 165 25.68 25.47 -14.28
N VAL A 166 26.57 24.98 -13.40
CA VAL A 166 26.19 24.08 -12.31
C VAL A 166 25.41 24.83 -11.23
N ARG A 167 25.80 26.06 -10.91
CA ARG A 167 25.06 26.90 -9.94
C ARG A 167 23.67 27.28 -10.47
N GLU A 168 23.57 27.57 -11.76
CA GLU A 168 22.29 27.85 -12.43
C GLU A 168 21.36 26.62 -12.43
N ASP A 169 21.87 25.43 -12.78
CA ASP A 169 21.11 24.17 -12.71
C ASP A 169 20.59 23.86 -11.29
N ILE A 170 21.40 24.12 -10.26
CA ILE A 170 20.97 23.96 -8.86
C ILE A 170 19.84 24.94 -8.51
N ALA A 171 19.96 26.20 -8.92
CA ALA A 171 18.93 27.21 -8.67
C ALA A 171 17.62 26.87 -9.38
N GLU A 172 17.69 26.42 -10.64
CA GLU A 172 16.53 25.97 -11.40
C GLU A 172 15.86 24.75 -10.73
N ALA A 173 16.63 23.71 -10.39
CA ALA A 173 16.10 22.52 -9.73
C ALA A 173 15.46 22.84 -8.36
N ALA A 174 16.03 23.79 -7.60
CA ALA A 174 15.44 24.25 -6.35
C ALA A 174 14.11 25.00 -6.58
N ALA A 175 14.03 25.86 -7.60
CA ALA A 175 12.81 26.57 -7.95
C ALA A 175 11.70 25.61 -8.44
N GLU A 176 12.04 24.59 -9.23
CA GLU A 176 11.11 23.53 -9.67
C GLU A 176 10.57 22.76 -8.46
N ALA A 177 11.44 22.32 -7.56
CA ALA A 177 11.03 21.62 -6.34
C ALA A 177 10.13 22.50 -5.45
N ASN A 178 10.48 23.78 -5.27
CA ASN A 178 9.68 24.72 -4.48
C ASN A 178 8.29 24.91 -5.08
N THR A 179 8.22 25.02 -6.42
CA THR A 179 6.95 25.10 -7.16
C THR A 179 6.11 23.84 -6.98
N ALA A 180 6.73 22.66 -7.02
CA ALA A 180 6.04 21.40 -6.78
C ALA A 180 5.48 21.29 -5.35
N PHE A 181 6.26 21.65 -4.32
CA PHE A 181 5.77 21.68 -2.94
C PHE A 181 4.67 22.74 -2.71
N ALA A 182 4.79 23.91 -3.33
CA ALA A 182 3.76 24.95 -3.28
C ALA A 182 2.44 24.48 -3.92
N ARG A 183 2.51 23.71 -5.01
CA ARG A 183 1.33 23.07 -5.62
C ARG A 183 0.67 22.10 -4.65
N CYS A 184 1.45 21.26 -3.97
CA CYS A 184 0.89 20.32 -2.99
C CYS A 184 0.27 21.03 -1.78
N ASP A 185 0.85 22.14 -1.33
CA ASP A 185 0.21 22.99 -0.32
C ASP A 185 -1.14 23.54 -0.82
N ALA A 186 -1.18 24.07 -2.05
CA ALA A 186 -2.41 24.60 -2.63
C ALA A 186 -3.52 23.54 -2.77
N GLU A 187 -3.15 22.31 -3.14
CA GLU A 187 -4.06 21.18 -3.37
C GLU A 187 -4.45 20.41 -2.10
N ALA A 188 -3.72 20.60 -1.00
CA ALA A 188 -3.98 19.88 0.24
C ALA A 188 -5.42 20.15 0.75
N PRO A 189 -6.14 19.11 1.22
CA PRO A 189 -7.45 19.27 1.85
C PRO A 189 -7.39 20.25 3.04
N ALA A 190 -8.49 20.94 3.32
CA ALA A 190 -8.54 21.95 4.38
C ALA A 190 -8.15 21.41 5.77
N ALA A 191 -8.45 20.14 6.06
CA ALA A 191 -8.02 19.48 7.29
C ALA A 191 -6.49 19.31 7.34
N VAL A 192 -5.86 18.88 6.23
CA VAL A 192 -4.40 18.70 6.14
C VAL A 192 -3.67 20.04 6.16
N LYS A 193 -4.22 21.08 5.54
CA LYS A 193 -3.66 22.45 5.63
C LYS A 193 -3.59 22.99 7.06
N LYS A 194 -4.45 22.50 7.95
CA LYS A 194 -4.46 22.88 9.39
C LYS A 194 -3.64 21.92 10.25
N ASP A 195 -3.15 20.83 9.69
CA ASP A 195 -2.32 19.87 10.40
C ASP A 195 -0.94 20.51 10.70
N PRO A 196 -0.52 20.57 11.98
CA PRO A 196 0.73 21.22 12.37
C PRO A 196 1.98 20.49 11.85
N ASP A 197 1.92 19.16 11.66
CA ASP A 197 3.02 18.41 11.06
C ASP A 197 3.13 18.72 9.57
N PHE A 198 2.01 18.79 8.84
CA PHE A 198 2.02 19.18 7.42
C PHE A 198 2.60 20.58 7.22
N ARG A 199 2.10 21.57 8.00
CA ARG A 199 2.60 22.95 7.93
C ARG A 199 4.08 23.04 8.22
N ARG A 200 4.55 22.41 9.31
CA ARG A 200 5.98 22.39 9.65
C ARG A 200 6.83 21.84 8.50
N LEU A 201 6.39 20.74 7.86
CA LEU A 201 7.16 20.12 6.78
C LEU A 201 7.19 20.98 5.52
N ILE A 202 6.04 21.46 5.06
CA ILE A 202 5.93 22.29 3.84
C ILE A 202 6.63 23.64 4.03
N ASP A 203 6.39 24.33 5.14
CA ASP A 203 6.95 25.67 5.35
C ASP A 203 8.47 25.61 5.49
N ARG A 204 8.99 24.61 6.20
CA ARG A 204 10.43 24.42 6.32
C ARG A 204 11.06 24.00 4.99
N ALA A 205 10.42 23.13 4.21
CA ALA A 205 10.94 22.75 2.89
C ALA A 205 11.02 23.94 1.94
N LYS A 206 9.96 24.77 1.88
CA LYS A 206 9.94 25.98 1.06
C LYS A 206 10.98 27.01 1.52
N SER A 207 11.15 27.18 2.83
CA SER A 207 12.19 28.06 3.37
C SER A 207 13.58 27.57 2.97
N SER A 208 13.92 26.30 3.22
CA SER A 208 15.24 25.77 2.87
C SER A 208 15.50 25.77 1.35
N LEU A 209 14.49 25.50 0.52
CA LEU A 209 14.60 25.62 -0.95
C LEU A 209 14.86 27.06 -1.41
N GLY A 210 14.34 28.06 -0.70
CA GLY A 210 14.62 29.47 -0.96
C GLY A 210 16.09 29.86 -0.76
N GLU A 211 16.79 29.17 0.14
CA GLU A 211 18.20 29.46 0.48
C GLU A 211 19.21 28.71 -0.41
N VAL A 212 18.78 27.64 -1.09
CA VAL A 212 19.64 26.80 -1.93
C VAL A 212 20.35 27.60 -3.05
N PRO A 213 19.68 28.49 -3.81
CA PRO A 213 20.33 29.29 -4.84
C PRO A 213 21.47 30.16 -4.29
N ASP A 214 21.28 30.80 -3.14
CA ASP A 214 22.28 31.70 -2.54
C ASP A 214 23.50 30.91 -2.04
N ALA A 215 23.30 29.74 -1.43
CA ALA A 215 24.39 28.85 -1.05
C ALA A 215 25.20 28.38 -2.27
N ALA A 216 24.53 28.07 -3.38
CA ALA A 216 25.19 27.70 -4.62
C ALA A 216 25.97 28.88 -5.21
N LEU A 217 25.36 30.07 -5.31
CA LEU A 217 25.97 31.30 -5.82
C LEU A 217 27.20 31.74 -5.03
N ALA A 218 27.16 31.59 -3.71
CA ALA A 218 28.29 31.87 -2.82
C ALA A 218 29.43 30.84 -2.93
N GLY A 219 29.21 29.71 -3.63
CA GLY A 219 30.17 28.61 -3.70
C GLY A 219 30.32 27.85 -2.39
N ASP A 220 29.38 28.00 -1.44
CA ASP A 220 29.43 27.35 -0.13
C ASP A 220 28.88 25.92 -0.22
N ALA A 221 29.76 24.99 -0.63
CA ALA A 221 29.43 23.57 -0.73
C ALA A 221 28.97 22.97 0.61
N GLY A 222 29.49 23.47 1.73
CA GLY A 222 29.14 22.96 3.06
C GLY A 222 27.74 23.39 3.49
N LEU A 223 27.36 24.63 3.23
CA LEU A 223 26.00 25.12 3.46
C LEU A 223 25.00 24.46 2.51
N LEU A 224 25.33 24.37 1.21
CA LEU A 224 24.49 23.68 0.24
C LEU A 224 24.20 22.24 0.68
N HIS A 225 25.24 21.48 1.05
CA HIS A 225 25.06 20.09 1.48
C HIS A 225 24.17 19.96 2.72
N ARG A 226 24.25 20.90 3.68
CA ARG A 226 23.36 20.93 4.86
C ARG A 226 21.90 21.14 4.47
N TYR A 227 21.61 22.08 3.57
CA TYR A 227 20.25 22.26 3.06
C TYR A 227 19.75 21.01 2.32
N LEU A 228 20.58 20.35 1.52
CA LEU A 228 20.19 19.14 0.80
C LEU A 228 19.87 17.98 1.75
N ILE A 229 20.64 17.78 2.83
CA ILE A 229 20.33 16.78 3.87
C ILE A 229 18.99 17.09 4.55
N GLU A 230 18.78 18.34 4.94
CA GLU A 230 17.53 18.78 5.57
C GLU A 230 16.33 18.55 4.65
N LEU A 231 16.43 18.98 3.38
CA LEU A 231 15.38 18.81 2.39
C LEU A 231 15.06 17.34 2.14
N ARG A 232 16.08 16.47 2.09
CA ARG A 232 15.87 15.03 1.97
C ARG A 232 15.12 14.45 3.17
N ALA A 233 15.39 14.92 4.38
CA ALA A 233 14.65 14.50 5.56
C ALA A 233 13.18 14.96 5.51
N LEU A 234 12.94 16.22 5.12
CA LEU A 234 11.59 16.79 5.00
C LEU A 234 10.76 16.09 3.94
N GLU A 235 11.34 15.85 2.76
CA GLU A 235 10.69 15.15 1.66
C GLU A 235 10.33 13.70 2.03
N GLN A 236 11.23 12.97 2.70
CA GLN A 236 10.93 11.61 3.16
C GLN A 236 9.79 11.58 4.18
N LEU A 237 9.71 12.58 5.07
CA LEU A 237 8.62 12.70 6.04
C LEU A 237 7.30 13.06 5.36
N LEU A 238 7.34 13.92 4.33
CA LEU A 238 6.16 14.22 3.51
C LEU A 238 5.65 12.97 2.79
N LEU A 239 6.51 12.23 2.11
CA LEU A 239 6.16 10.95 1.48
C LEU A 239 5.59 9.96 2.50
N PHE A 240 6.24 9.82 3.65
CA PHE A 240 5.85 8.84 4.65
C PHE A 240 4.49 9.16 5.29
N ARG A 241 4.12 10.44 5.42
CA ARG A 241 2.88 10.83 6.10
C ARG A 241 1.74 11.15 5.16
N PHE A 242 2.06 11.68 3.98
CA PHE A 242 1.07 12.25 3.06
C PHE A 242 1.16 11.70 1.63
N GLY A 243 2.19 10.93 1.28
CA GLY A 243 2.44 10.37 -0.06
C GLY A 243 2.12 8.89 -0.27
#